data_AF-A0A8G0QC09-F1
#
_entry.id   AF-A0A8G0QC09-F1
#
_cell.length_a   1.000
_cell.length_b   1.000
_cell.length_c   1.000
_cell.angle_alpha   90.00
_cell.angle_beta   90.00
_cell.angle_gamma   90.00
#
_symmetry.space_group_name_H-M   'P 1'
#
loop_
_entity.id
_entity.type
_entity.pdbx_description
1 polymer ?
#
loop_
_entity_poly.entity_id
_entity_poly.type
_entity_poly.pdbx_seq_one_letter_code
_entity_poly.pdbx_strand_id
1 'polypeptide(L)'
;AASSTVWSAFATEGARQTRPVIAGSQLEFEFGGDCTAGAVVQKNSWSAVFFAKERATRYVVTANHCVARIGERVFVRNELESRHGHVPPIGTVYWRSDDVDLALIKIDPIVHVSYTCGSSSHGAPHCLPVTTWTPNALPRVLTASLRMRSIYAQPVIGYDNPGLNEAFATSGSTTGVQVNWRNLSVRAWPPGFR
;
A
#
# COMPACT_ATOMS: atom_id res chain seq x y z
N ALA A 1 -3.38 13.06 44.74
CA ALA A 1 -3.74 11.79 44.07
C ALA A 1 -3.87 12.07 42.59
N ALA A 2 -2.93 11.58 41.77
CA ALA A 2 -2.97 11.77 40.33
C ALA A 2 -3.73 10.60 39.71
N SER A 3 -4.93 10.85 39.19
CA SER A 3 -5.62 9.88 38.33
C SER A 3 -4.97 9.92 36.95
N SER A 4 -4.18 8.90 36.65
CA SER A 4 -3.69 8.61 35.31
C SER A 4 -4.83 7.99 34.50
N THR A 5 -5.47 8.81 33.67
CA THR A 5 -6.43 8.33 32.67
C THR A 5 -5.63 7.59 31.59
N VAL A 6 -5.66 6.26 31.63
CA VAL A 6 -5.17 5.40 30.55
C VAL A 6 -6.13 5.54 29.38
N TRP A 7 -5.75 6.31 28.36
CA TRP A 7 -6.46 6.32 27.08
C TRP A 7 -5.92 5.19 26.22
N SER A 8 -6.50 4.00 26.40
CA SER A 8 -6.41 2.92 25.42
C SER A 8 -7.43 3.18 24.31
N ALA A 9 -7.03 3.92 23.30
CA ALA A 9 -7.66 3.88 21.99
C ALA A 9 -6.53 3.64 20.99
N PHE A 10 -6.47 2.46 20.39
CA PHE A 10 -5.72 2.25 19.14
C PHE A 10 -6.46 2.99 18.03
N ALA A 11 -6.51 4.32 18.12
CA ALA A 11 -6.95 5.16 17.02
C ALA A 11 -5.95 4.90 15.91
N THR A 12 -6.41 4.21 14.86
CA THR A 12 -5.57 4.05 13.68
C THR A 12 -5.22 5.45 13.18
N GLU A 13 -3.94 5.76 13.13
CA GLU A 13 -3.47 7.10 12.77
C GLU A 13 -3.97 7.44 11.37
N GLY A 14 -4.62 8.60 11.19
CA GLY A 14 -5.33 8.93 9.95
C GLY A 14 -4.49 8.80 8.67
N ALA A 15 -3.16 8.95 8.74
CA ALA A 15 -2.28 8.77 7.57
C ALA A 15 -2.18 7.30 7.09
N ARG A 16 -2.67 6.33 7.85
CA ARG A 16 -2.80 4.92 7.42
C ARG A 16 -4.06 4.68 6.60
N GLN A 17 -5.01 5.61 6.65
CA GLN A 17 -6.35 5.50 6.08
C GLN A 17 -6.52 6.38 4.83
N THR A 18 -5.42 6.75 4.17
CA THR A 18 -5.42 7.65 3.01
C THR A 18 -4.86 6.98 1.76
N ARG A 19 -5.24 7.54 0.61
CA ARG A 19 -4.58 7.34 -0.69
C ARG A 19 -3.51 8.42 -0.90
N PRO A 20 -2.45 8.14 -1.68
CA PRO A 20 -2.11 6.85 -2.28
C PRO A 20 -1.65 5.83 -1.24
N VAL A 21 -1.86 4.54 -1.52
CA VAL A 21 -1.49 3.45 -0.60
C VAL A 21 0.03 3.36 -0.45
N ILE A 22 0.50 3.21 0.78
CA ILE A 22 1.92 3.08 1.12
C ILE A 22 2.10 1.96 2.15
N ALA A 23 3.34 1.52 2.38
CA ALA A 23 3.58 0.49 3.38
C ALA A 23 3.20 1.01 4.78
N GLY A 24 2.37 0.25 5.49
CA GLY A 24 1.74 0.62 6.76
C GLY A 24 0.29 1.11 6.64
N SER A 25 -0.23 1.35 5.42
CA SER A 25 -1.65 1.69 5.22
C SER A 25 -2.57 0.56 5.66
N GLN A 26 -3.77 0.90 6.13
CA GLN A 26 -4.82 -0.04 6.50
C GLN A 26 -5.69 -0.36 5.29
N LEU A 27 -5.73 -1.65 4.94
CA LEU A 27 -6.49 -2.20 3.84
C LEU A 27 -7.69 -2.96 4.39
N GLU A 28 -8.80 -2.86 3.66
CA GLU A 28 -10.01 -3.63 3.90
C GLU A 28 -10.26 -4.53 2.69
N PHE A 29 -10.46 -5.82 2.95
CA PHE A 29 -10.71 -6.83 1.94
C PHE A 29 -12.21 -7.15 1.89
N GLU A 30 -12.78 -7.31 0.70
CA GLU A 30 -14.23 -7.46 0.50
C GLU A 30 -14.85 -8.68 1.24
N PHE A 31 -14.13 -9.80 1.25
CA PHE A 31 -14.48 -11.07 1.88
C PHE A 31 -13.48 -11.47 2.98
N GLY A 32 -12.28 -10.86 2.99
CA GLY A 32 -11.28 -10.99 4.05
C GLY A 32 -11.54 -10.07 5.26
N GLY A 33 -10.47 -9.81 6.00
CA GLY A 33 -10.47 -8.91 7.16
C GLY A 33 -9.69 -7.61 6.92
N ASP A 34 -9.43 -6.84 7.98
CA ASP A 34 -8.58 -5.65 7.91
C ASP A 34 -7.11 -6.04 8.06
N CYS A 35 -6.27 -5.61 7.12
CA CYS A 35 -4.84 -5.92 7.13
C CYS A 35 -3.98 -4.73 6.75
N THR A 36 -2.67 -4.90 6.86
CA THR A 36 -1.71 -3.85 6.52
C THR A 36 -1.19 -4.02 5.09
N ALA A 37 -1.07 -2.90 4.37
CA ALA A 37 -0.27 -2.79 3.16
C ALA A 37 1.22 -2.97 3.51
N GLY A 38 1.86 -3.98 2.93
CA GLY A 38 3.30 -4.18 2.97
C GLY A 38 4.02 -3.34 1.91
N ALA A 39 5.14 -3.87 1.41
CA ALA A 39 5.94 -3.20 0.40
C ALA A 39 5.14 -2.89 -0.87
N VAL A 40 5.31 -1.67 -1.38
CA VAL A 40 4.77 -1.26 -2.69
C VAL A 40 5.85 -1.48 -3.74
N VAL A 41 5.57 -2.38 -4.67
CA VAL A 41 6.48 -2.76 -5.76
C VAL A 41 5.87 -2.45 -7.12
N GLN A 42 6.71 -2.39 -8.14
CA GLN A 42 6.29 -2.21 -9.52
C GLN A 42 6.81 -3.38 -10.34
N LYS A 43 5.98 -3.86 -11.28
CA LYS A 43 6.42 -4.87 -12.24
C LYS A 43 7.45 -4.27 -13.19
N ASN A 44 8.69 -4.77 -13.14
CA ASN A 44 9.70 -4.44 -14.14
C ASN A 44 9.36 -5.19 -15.44
N SER A 45 8.82 -4.48 -16.43
CA SER A 45 8.37 -5.08 -17.68
C SER A 45 8.56 -4.13 -18.85
N TRP A 46 8.86 -4.69 -20.01
CA TRP A 46 8.96 -3.93 -21.26
C TRP A 46 7.67 -3.17 -21.57
N SER A 47 6.51 -3.74 -21.26
CA SER A 47 5.19 -3.08 -21.42
C SER A 47 5.06 -1.79 -20.61
N ALA A 48 5.71 -1.66 -19.46
CA ALA A 48 5.70 -0.42 -18.68
C ALA A 48 6.49 0.72 -19.36
N VAL A 49 7.32 0.43 -20.37
CA VAL A 49 7.98 1.44 -21.21
C VAL A 49 7.01 2.03 -22.24
N PHE A 50 6.12 1.20 -22.80
CA PHE A 50 5.20 1.60 -23.88
C PHE A 50 3.85 2.10 -23.36
N PHE A 51 3.34 1.52 -22.28
CA PHE A 51 1.99 1.80 -21.79
C PHE A 51 2.03 2.55 -20.46
N ALA A 52 1.60 3.82 -20.49
CA ALA A 52 1.53 4.67 -19.31
C ALA A 52 0.68 4.08 -18.17
N LYS A 53 -0.40 3.36 -18.51
CA LYS A 53 -1.23 2.62 -17.52
C LYS A 53 -0.42 1.56 -16.77
N GLU A 54 0.35 0.74 -17.48
CA GLU A 54 1.20 -0.29 -16.87
C GLU A 54 2.33 0.34 -16.04
N ARG A 55 2.88 1.48 -16.51
CA ARG A 55 3.87 2.26 -15.76
C ARG A 55 3.33 2.84 -14.46
N ALA A 56 2.05 3.17 -14.40
CA ALA A 56 1.39 3.71 -13.22
C ALA A 56 0.81 2.63 -12.28
N THR A 57 0.63 1.40 -12.78
CA THR A 57 0.16 0.26 -11.99
C THR A 57 1.19 -0.13 -10.93
N ARG A 58 0.72 -0.44 -9.72
CA ARG A 58 1.55 -0.84 -8.58
C ARG A 58 1.04 -2.13 -8.00
N TYR A 59 1.91 -2.84 -7.31
CA TYR A 59 1.56 -4.04 -6.57
C TYR A 59 1.90 -3.82 -5.10
N VAL A 60 1.01 -4.24 -4.23
CA VAL A 60 1.19 -4.13 -2.78
C VAL A 60 1.28 -5.54 -2.21
N VAL A 61 2.34 -5.79 -1.46
CA VAL A 61 2.52 -7.04 -0.72
C VAL A 61 1.62 -7.03 0.50
N THR A 62 1.00 -8.16 0.84
CA THR A 62 0.25 -8.36 2.08
C THR A 62 0.37 -9.81 2.53
N ALA A 63 -0.18 -10.16 3.69
CA ALA A 63 -0.18 -11.53 4.17
C ALA A 63 -1.26 -12.37 3.46
N ASN A 64 -0.99 -13.64 3.20
CA ASN A 64 -1.93 -14.52 2.51
C ASN A 64 -3.19 -14.79 3.35
N HIS A 65 -3.06 -14.89 4.67
CA HIS A 65 -4.18 -15.10 5.57
C HIS A 65 -5.18 -13.93 5.60
N CYS A 66 -4.79 -12.74 5.11
CA CYS A 66 -5.67 -11.59 4.97
C CYS A 66 -6.67 -11.73 3.83
N VAL A 67 -6.34 -12.58 2.85
CA VAL A 67 -7.01 -12.66 1.57
C VAL A 67 -7.91 -13.88 1.55
N ALA A 68 -9.18 -13.72 1.16
CA ALA A 68 -10.08 -14.87 1.01
C ALA A 68 -9.93 -15.52 -0.37
N ARG A 69 -9.74 -14.75 -1.44
CA ARG A 69 -9.56 -15.28 -2.82
C ARG A 69 -8.86 -14.32 -3.79
N ILE A 70 -8.33 -14.88 -4.88
CA ILE A 70 -7.83 -14.09 -6.03
C ILE A 70 -9.01 -13.38 -6.70
N GLY A 71 -8.78 -12.15 -7.16
CA GLY A 71 -9.78 -11.27 -7.79
C GLY A 71 -10.68 -10.52 -6.82
N GLU A 72 -10.55 -10.76 -5.52
CA GLU A 72 -11.25 -10.02 -4.49
C GLU A 72 -10.89 -8.54 -4.50
N ARG A 73 -11.89 -7.67 -4.29
CA ARG A 73 -11.71 -6.23 -4.26
C ARG A 73 -11.08 -5.78 -2.94
N VAL A 74 -10.17 -4.81 -3.03
CA VAL A 74 -9.47 -4.23 -1.90
C VAL A 74 -9.78 -2.74 -1.82
N PHE A 75 -9.98 -2.26 -0.60
CA PHE A 75 -10.32 -0.89 -0.25
C PHE A 75 -9.29 -0.34 0.74
N VAL A 76 -9.20 0.99 0.86
CA VAL A 76 -8.52 1.60 2.00
C VAL A 76 -9.55 1.69 3.11
N ARG A 77 -9.19 1.26 4.31
CA ARG A 77 -10.13 1.29 5.43
C ARG A 77 -10.29 2.72 5.94
N ASN A 78 -11.33 3.41 5.48
CA ASN A 78 -11.75 4.72 5.98
C ASN A 78 -13.25 4.91 5.70
N GLU A 79 -13.91 5.83 6.40
CA GLU A 79 -15.38 5.99 6.31
C GLU A 79 -15.91 6.25 4.88
N LEU A 80 -15.11 6.86 4.01
CA LEU A 80 -15.51 7.25 2.66
C LEU A 80 -15.16 6.21 1.59
N GLU A 81 -14.06 5.48 1.77
CA GLU A 81 -13.45 4.61 0.76
C GLU A 81 -13.46 3.13 1.15
N SER A 82 -13.96 2.81 2.34
CA SER A 82 -14.23 1.44 2.79
C SER A 82 -15.19 0.72 1.86
N ARG A 83 -15.33 -0.60 2.05
CA ARG A 83 -16.29 -1.42 1.29
C ARG A 83 -17.72 -0.85 1.29
N HIS A 84 -18.09 -0.18 2.39
CA HIS A 84 -19.39 0.46 2.58
C HIS A 84 -19.48 1.87 1.98
N GLY A 85 -18.34 2.48 1.68
CA GLY A 85 -18.26 3.73 0.95
C GLY A 85 -18.63 3.51 -0.51
N HIS A 86 -19.32 4.47 -1.13
CA HIS A 86 -19.68 4.41 -2.55
C HIS A 86 -18.49 4.71 -3.49
N VAL A 87 -17.28 4.37 -3.06
CA VAL A 87 -16.03 4.66 -3.78
C VAL A 87 -15.51 3.37 -4.42
N PRO A 88 -14.96 3.44 -5.64
CA PRO A 88 -14.37 2.28 -6.28
C PRO A 88 -13.19 1.71 -5.45
N PRO A 89 -12.99 0.37 -5.51
CA PRO A 89 -11.85 -0.27 -4.87
C PRO A 89 -10.53 0.33 -5.36
N ILE A 90 -9.49 0.27 -4.52
CA ILE A 90 -8.14 0.66 -4.93
C ILE A 90 -7.51 -0.35 -5.89
N GLY A 91 -7.99 -1.59 -5.87
CA GLY A 91 -7.42 -2.67 -6.66
C GLY A 91 -8.02 -4.02 -6.33
N THR A 92 -7.34 -5.06 -6.77
CA THR A 92 -7.78 -6.46 -6.60
C THR A 92 -6.62 -7.35 -6.19
N VAL A 93 -6.92 -8.43 -5.48
CA VAL A 93 -5.95 -9.49 -5.17
C VAL A 93 -5.52 -10.14 -6.49
N TYR A 94 -4.24 -10.03 -6.81
CA TYR A 94 -3.66 -10.52 -8.06
C TYR A 94 -3.11 -11.94 -7.93
N TRP A 95 -2.44 -12.22 -6.81
CA TRP A 95 -1.77 -13.49 -6.59
C TRP A 95 -1.68 -13.80 -5.10
N ARG A 96 -1.62 -15.09 -4.78
CA ARG A 96 -1.44 -15.64 -3.44
C ARG A 96 -0.42 -16.77 -3.53
N SER A 97 0.45 -16.88 -2.53
CA SER A 97 1.34 -18.02 -2.41
C SER A 97 0.60 -19.23 -1.82
N ASP A 98 0.95 -20.42 -2.28
CA ASP A 98 0.46 -21.67 -1.70
C ASP A 98 1.31 -22.15 -0.51
N ASP A 99 2.58 -21.73 -0.46
CA ASP A 99 3.57 -22.24 0.49
C ASP A 99 3.91 -21.25 1.62
N VAL A 100 3.80 -19.94 1.36
CA VAL A 100 4.15 -18.91 2.35
C VAL A 100 2.98 -17.96 2.59
N ASP A 101 2.99 -17.27 3.73
CA ASP A 101 1.98 -16.29 4.11
C ASP A 101 2.15 -14.96 3.35
N LEU A 102 2.16 -15.01 2.03
CA LEU A 102 2.38 -13.89 1.12
C LEU A 102 1.29 -13.79 0.05
N ALA A 103 0.80 -12.59 -0.19
CA ALA A 103 -0.10 -12.27 -1.29
C ALA A 103 0.28 -10.92 -1.94
N LEU A 104 -0.16 -10.75 -3.19
CA LEU A 104 0.04 -9.55 -3.99
C LEU A 104 -1.30 -8.96 -4.42
N ILE A 105 -1.46 -7.67 -4.21
CA ILE A 105 -2.61 -6.88 -4.62
C ILE A 105 -2.18 -6.02 -5.80
N LYS A 106 -2.89 -6.08 -6.92
CA LYS A 106 -2.71 -5.15 -8.03
C LYS A 106 -3.54 -3.90 -7.77
N ILE A 107 -2.86 -2.77 -7.63
CA ILE A 107 -3.46 -1.45 -7.42
C ILE A 107 -3.63 -0.76 -8.77
N ASP A 108 -4.88 -0.39 -9.05
CA ASP A 108 -5.21 0.31 -10.28
C ASP A 108 -4.79 1.78 -10.20
N PRO A 109 -4.21 2.35 -11.28
CA PRO A 109 -3.85 3.75 -11.30
C PRO A 109 -5.08 4.65 -11.35
N ILE A 110 -4.95 5.87 -10.87
CA ILE A 110 -5.99 6.90 -11.04
C ILE A 110 -5.88 7.41 -12.48
N VAL A 111 -7.03 7.44 -13.16
CA VAL A 111 -7.14 7.90 -14.55
C VAL A 111 -7.65 9.34 -14.54
N HIS A 112 -6.92 10.24 -15.19
CA HIS A 112 -7.35 11.62 -15.42
C HIS A 112 -7.49 11.85 -16.92
N VAL A 113 -8.65 12.33 -17.34
CA VAL A 113 -8.91 12.74 -18.72
C VAL A 113 -9.00 14.26 -18.74
N SER A 114 -8.10 14.89 -19.49
CA SER A 114 -8.15 16.31 -19.81
C SER A 114 -8.37 16.49 -21.31
N TYR A 115 -8.69 17.70 -21.75
CA TYR A 115 -8.84 18.03 -23.16
C TYR A 115 -7.82 19.09 -23.54
N THR A 116 -7.05 18.83 -24.59
CA THR A 116 -6.18 19.82 -25.21
C THR A 116 -6.87 20.33 -26.45
N CYS A 117 -7.25 21.61 -26.43
CA CYS A 117 -7.95 22.27 -27.52
C CYS A 117 -6.99 23.14 -28.33
N GLY A 118 -7.17 23.13 -29.65
CA GLY A 118 -6.46 24.01 -30.59
C GLY A 118 -7.38 24.42 -31.74
N SER A 119 -6.91 25.34 -32.57
CA SER A 119 -7.57 25.71 -33.81
C SER A 119 -7.09 24.83 -34.95
N SER A 120 -8.03 24.26 -35.71
CA SER A 120 -7.72 23.60 -36.97
C SER A 120 -7.31 24.63 -38.03
N SER A 121 -6.69 24.16 -39.13
CA SER A 121 -6.32 24.99 -40.29
C SER A 121 -7.50 25.74 -40.92
N HIS A 122 -8.75 25.34 -40.61
CA HIS A 122 -9.99 25.96 -41.09
C HIS A 122 -10.71 26.78 -39.99
N GLY A 123 -10.03 27.09 -38.87
CA GLY A 123 -10.56 27.95 -37.80
C GLY A 123 -11.56 27.28 -36.85
N ALA A 124 -11.99 26.04 -37.13
CA ALA A 124 -12.85 25.29 -36.21
C ALA A 124 -12.06 24.84 -34.97
N PRO A 125 -12.61 25.01 -33.75
CA PRO A 125 -11.99 24.50 -32.53
C PRO A 125 -12.00 22.97 -32.54
N HIS A 126 -10.86 22.37 -32.25
CA HIS A 126 -10.67 20.94 -32.17
C HIS A 126 -10.05 20.59 -30.82
N CYS A 127 -10.72 19.73 -30.06
CA CYS A 127 -10.25 19.27 -28.75
C CYS A 127 -9.92 17.79 -28.81
N LEU A 128 -8.70 17.44 -28.42
CA LEU A 128 -8.26 16.06 -28.28
C LEU A 128 -8.28 15.65 -26.80
N PRO A 129 -8.86 14.49 -26.47
CA PRO A 129 -8.76 13.95 -25.12
C PRO A 129 -7.32 13.49 -24.86
N VAL A 130 -6.75 13.92 -23.73
CA VAL A 130 -5.46 13.46 -23.21
C VAL A 130 -5.72 12.68 -21.93
N THR A 131 -5.35 11.41 -21.94
CA THR A 131 -5.47 10.55 -20.76
C THR A 131 -4.12 10.45 -20.06
N THR A 132 -4.11 10.70 -18.75
CA THR A 132 -2.93 10.53 -17.90
C THR A 132 -3.25 9.53 -16.80
N TRP A 133 -2.23 8.77 -16.38
CA TRP A 133 -2.34 7.74 -15.34
C TRP A 133 -1.38 8.05 -14.21
N THR A 134 -1.90 8.22 -13.00
CA THR A 134 -1.11 8.49 -11.80
C THR A 134 -1.12 7.27 -10.88
N PRO A 135 0.02 6.90 -10.26
CA PRO A 135 0.05 5.77 -9.33
C PRO A 135 -0.84 6.01 -8.10
N ASN A 136 -1.71 5.06 -7.80
CA ASN A 136 -2.54 5.06 -6.57
C ASN A 136 -1.85 4.34 -5.39
N ALA A 137 -0.58 3.98 -5.55
CA ALA A 137 0.29 3.52 -4.47
C ALA A 137 1.71 4.04 -4.70
N LEU A 138 2.47 4.28 -3.63
CA LEU A 138 3.82 4.85 -3.71
C LEU A 138 4.84 4.00 -2.94
N PRO A 139 6.10 3.91 -3.41
CA PRO A 139 7.19 3.20 -2.73
C PRO A 139 7.67 4.01 -1.51
N ARG A 140 6.82 4.10 -0.50
CA ARG A 140 7.09 4.76 0.77
C ARG A 140 6.63 3.86 1.92
N VAL A 141 7.19 4.09 3.10
CA VAL A 141 6.80 3.42 4.34
C VAL A 141 6.43 4.45 5.39
N LEU A 142 5.32 4.22 6.10
CA LEU A 142 4.98 5.00 7.27
C LEU A 142 5.92 4.65 8.40
N THR A 143 6.68 5.65 8.87
CA THR A 143 7.59 5.51 10.01
C THR A 143 7.34 6.63 11.03
N ALA A 144 7.87 6.48 12.23
CA ALA A 144 7.69 7.42 13.32
C ALA A 144 8.82 8.45 13.34
N SER A 145 8.47 9.72 13.52
CA SER A 145 9.43 10.79 13.79
C SER A 145 9.40 11.12 15.28
N LEU A 146 10.50 10.83 15.99
CA LEU A 146 10.66 11.21 17.39
C LEU A 146 10.59 12.73 17.59
N ARG A 147 11.07 13.50 16.59
CA ARG A 147 11.06 14.97 16.63
C ARG A 147 9.66 15.55 16.54
N MET A 148 8.83 15.00 15.66
CA MET A 148 7.47 15.50 15.40
C MET A 148 6.40 14.81 16.26
N ARG A 149 6.78 13.73 16.96
CA ARG A 149 5.85 12.84 17.69
C ARG A 149 4.67 12.41 16.79
N SER A 150 4.97 12.14 15.52
CA SER A 150 3.98 11.82 14.50
C SER A 150 4.52 10.77 13.53
N ILE A 151 3.62 10.16 12.78
CA ILE A 151 3.97 9.30 11.65
C ILE A 151 4.15 10.12 10.38
N TYR A 152 5.07 9.69 9.51
CA TYR A 152 5.32 10.30 8.22
C TYR A 152 5.76 9.25 7.18
N ALA A 153 5.60 9.59 5.90
CA ALA A 153 5.91 8.67 4.81
C ALA A 153 7.37 8.85 4.33
N GLN A 154 8.24 7.90 4.68
CA GLN A 154 9.65 7.86 4.24
C GLN A 154 9.77 7.16 2.87
N PRO A 155 10.46 7.74 1.87
CA PRO A 155 10.72 7.07 0.60
C PRO A 155 11.56 5.79 0.75
N VAL A 156 11.19 4.74 0.02
CA VAL A 156 11.96 3.49 -0.09
C VAL A 156 12.82 3.58 -1.35
N ILE A 157 14.15 3.55 -1.16
CA ILE A 157 15.14 3.70 -2.24
C ILE A 157 15.71 2.36 -2.73
N GLY A 158 15.48 1.27 -1.99
CA GLY A 158 16.02 -0.05 -2.28
C GLY A 158 15.51 -1.09 -1.30
N TYR A 159 15.94 -2.33 -1.51
CA TYR A 159 15.64 -3.48 -0.67
C TYR A 159 16.93 -4.29 -0.47
N ASP A 160 17.11 -4.81 0.73
CA ASP A 160 18.19 -5.73 1.07
C ASP A 160 17.74 -6.61 2.25
N ASN A 161 18.48 -7.68 2.50
CA ASN A 161 18.30 -8.49 3.69
C ASN A 161 18.94 -7.78 4.89
N PRO A 162 18.27 -7.72 6.06
CA PRO A 162 18.90 -7.18 7.25
C PRO A 162 20.15 -7.98 7.59
N GLY A 163 21.24 -7.29 7.90
CA GLY A 163 22.49 -7.89 8.34
C GLY A 163 22.35 -8.70 9.64
N LEU A 164 23.39 -9.47 9.97
CA LEU A 164 23.47 -10.19 11.24
C LEU A 164 23.37 -9.21 12.41
N ASN A 165 22.36 -9.39 13.26
CA ASN A 165 22.03 -8.52 14.39
C ASN A 165 21.60 -7.08 14.03
N GLU A 166 21.29 -6.81 12.76
CA GLU A 166 20.71 -5.53 12.37
C GLU A 166 19.30 -5.39 12.97
N ALA A 167 19.07 -4.28 13.64
CA ALA A 167 17.74 -3.91 14.09
C ALA A 167 17.00 -3.24 12.94
N PHE A 168 15.78 -3.68 12.65
CA PHE A 168 14.94 -3.09 11.62
C PHE A 168 13.56 -2.71 12.17
N ALA A 169 12.90 -1.83 11.41
CA ALA A 169 11.57 -1.36 11.76
C ALA A 169 10.50 -1.96 10.87
N THR A 170 9.31 -2.20 11.44
CA THR A 170 8.11 -2.59 10.72
C THR A 170 7.01 -1.56 10.93
N SER A 171 6.13 -1.39 9.96
CA SER A 171 4.95 -0.52 10.08
C SER A 171 3.68 -1.32 9.86
N GLY A 172 2.87 -1.44 10.91
CA GLY A 172 1.58 -2.15 10.88
C GLY A 172 0.42 -1.23 11.20
N SER A 173 -0.73 -1.45 10.58
CA SER A 173 -1.94 -0.66 10.84
C SER A 173 -2.42 -0.79 12.29
N THR A 174 -2.26 -1.98 12.86
CA THR A 174 -2.65 -2.31 14.23
C THR A 174 -1.48 -2.15 15.20
N THR A 175 -0.28 -2.59 14.81
CA THR A 175 0.90 -2.61 15.69
C THR A 175 1.65 -1.29 15.74
N GLY A 176 1.31 -0.33 14.87
CA GLY A 176 2.06 0.90 14.70
C GLY A 176 3.46 0.65 14.12
N VAL A 177 4.36 1.59 14.37
CA VAL A 177 5.79 1.46 14.00
C VAL A 177 6.53 0.77 15.13
N GLN A 178 7.15 -0.37 14.83
CA GLN A 178 7.98 -1.16 15.76
C GLN A 178 9.42 -1.11 15.28
N VAL A 179 10.39 -0.77 16.14
CA VAL A 179 11.78 -0.44 15.73
C VAL A 179 12.84 -1.42 16.24
N ASN A 180 12.44 -2.48 16.96
CA ASN A 180 13.35 -3.38 17.66
C ASN A 180 13.30 -4.82 17.10
N TRP A 181 12.87 -5.00 15.86
CA TRP A 181 12.92 -6.31 15.23
C TRP A 181 14.36 -6.68 14.89
N ARG A 182 14.68 -7.96 15.04
CA ARG A 182 15.97 -8.53 14.69
C ARG A 182 15.74 -9.84 13.97
N ASN A 183 16.60 -10.13 12.99
CA ASN A 183 16.61 -11.45 12.39
C ASN A 183 16.89 -12.49 13.48
N LEU A 184 15.98 -13.45 13.63
CA LEU A 184 16.27 -14.64 14.41
C LEU A 184 17.43 -15.36 13.71
N SER A 185 18.45 -15.74 14.47
CA SER A 185 19.46 -16.65 13.94
C SER A 185 18.76 -17.92 13.43
N VAL A 186 19.21 -18.51 12.32
CA VAL A 186 18.62 -19.75 11.75
C VAL A 186 18.50 -20.88 12.79
N ARG A 187 19.31 -20.83 13.87
CA ARG A 187 19.27 -21.77 14.99
C ARG A 187 18.11 -21.58 15.97
N ALA A 188 17.36 -20.47 15.88
CA ALA A 188 16.26 -20.12 16.79
C ALA A 188 14.87 -20.49 16.25
N TRP A 189 14.78 -21.07 15.04
CA TRP A 189 13.53 -21.63 14.54
C TRP A 189 13.13 -22.86 15.36
N PRO A 190 11.89 -22.96 15.87
CA PRO A 190 11.39 -24.18 16.46
C PRO A 190 11.50 -25.33 15.45
N PRO A 191 11.88 -26.55 15.88
CA PRO A 191 11.87 -27.71 14.99
C PRO A 191 10.46 -27.88 14.39
N GLY A 192 10.36 -27.81 13.06
CA GLY A 192 9.10 -28.03 12.33
C GLY A 192 8.48 -26.82 11.63
N PHE A 193 9.02 -25.61 11.80
CA PHE A 193 8.68 -24.48 10.92
C PHE A 193 9.56 -24.54 9.65
N ARG A 194 8.96 -24.87 8.51
CA ARG A 194 9.52 -24.72 7.17
C ARG A 194 8.57 -23.88 6.33
#